data_AF-A0A972V535-F1
#
_entry.id   AF-A0A972V535-F1
#
_cell.length_a   1.000
_cell.length_b   1.000
_cell.length_c   1.000
_cell.angle_alpha   90.00
_cell.angle_beta   90.00
_cell.angle_gamma   90.00
#
_symmetry.space_group_name_H-M   'P 1'
#
loop_
_entity.id
_entity.type
_entity.pdbx_description
1 polymer ?
#
loop_
_entity_poly.entity_id
_entity_poly.type
_entity_poly.pdbx_seq_one_letter_code
_entity_poly.pdbx_strand_id
1 'polypeptide(L)' 'MIDLRPIFLVLGLLLTTLGAGMLLPALVDAASHNPDWIVFLASATATIFIGISLILTNRSGGSEINVRQAFLLTTLS' A
#
# COMPACT_ATOMS: atom_id res chain seq x y z
N MET A 1 -24.32 -9.37 -1.74
CA MET A 1 -23.25 -9.59 -0.74
C MET A 1 -22.24 -8.47 -0.93
N ILE A 2 -21.64 -7.91 0.12
CA ILE A 2 -20.66 -6.83 -0.03
C ILE A 2 -19.43 -7.41 -0.72
N ASP A 3 -19.10 -6.92 -1.91
CA ASP A 3 -17.84 -7.26 -2.57
C ASP A 3 -16.70 -6.47 -1.91
N LEU A 4 -15.79 -7.13 -1.21
CA LEU A 4 -14.64 -6.47 -0.56
C LEU A 4 -13.45 -6.28 -1.52
N ARG A 5 -13.49 -6.93 -2.69
CA ARG A 5 -12.44 -6.88 -3.72
C ARG A 5 -12.04 -5.45 -4.12
N PRO A 6 -12.97 -4.51 -4.37
CA PRO A 6 -12.60 -3.12 -4.70
C PRO A 6 -11.89 -2.41 -3.55
N ILE A 7 -12.25 -2.72 -2.29
CA ILE A 7 -11.65 -2.10 -1.10
C ILE A 7 -10.19 -2.54 -0.98
N PHE A 8 -9.93 -3.84 -1.03
CA PHE A 8 -8.57 -4.38 -0.94
C PHE A 8 -7.67 -3.95 -2.10
N LEU A 9 -8.23 -3.74 -3.29
CA LEU A 9 -7.50 -3.20 -4.43
C LEU A 9 -7.01 -1.77 -4.14
N VAL A 10 -7.89 -0.90 -3.64
CA VAL A 10 -7.51 0.47 -3.29
C VAL A 10 -6.53 0.49 -2.11
N LEU A 11 -6.75 -0.31 -1.06
CA LEU A 11 -5.81 -0.42 0.05
C LEU A 11 -4.42 -0.90 -0.43
N GLY A 12 -4.37 -1.88 -1.33
CA GLY A 12 -3.12 -2.33 -1.93
C GLY A 12 -2.40 -1.23 -2.71
N LEU A 13 -3.14 -0.40 -3.43
CA LEU A 13 -2.62 0.78 -4.14
C LEU A 13 -2.07 1.82 -3.16
N LEU A 14 -2.82 2.14 -2.10
CA LEU A 14 -2.38 3.07 -1.06
C LEU A 14 -1.09 2.58 -0.37
N LEU A 15 -1.04 1.30 0.03
CA LEU A 15 0.14 0.70 0.65
C LEU A 15 1.36 0.71 -0.28
N THR A 16 1.17 0.43 -1.58
CA THR A 16 2.29 0.51 -2.53
C THR A 16 2.80 1.93 -2.71
N THR A 17 1.93 2.94 -2.80
CA THR A 17 2.36 4.35 -2.80
C THR A 17 3.06 4.75 -1.50
N LEU A 18 2.57 4.30 -0.34
CA LEU A 18 3.20 4.59 0.95
C LEU A 18 4.61 3.99 1.03
N GLY A 19 4.77 2.72 0.65
CA GLY A 19 6.07 2.05 0.62
C GLY A 19 7.03 2.67 -0.40
N ALA A 20 6.53 3.14 -1.55
CA ALA A 20 7.34 3.94 -2.48
C ALA A 20 7.78 5.27 -1.86
N GLY A 21 6.92 5.91 -1.06
CA GLY A 21 7.25 7.10 -0.28
C GLY A 21 8.38 6.87 0.72
N MET A 22 8.47 5.68 1.32
CA MET A 22 9.56 5.29 2.23
C MET A 22 10.93 5.14 1.54
N LEU A 23 10.99 5.04 0.21
CA LEU A 23 12.26 5.04 -0.53
C LEU A 23 12.94 6.41 -0.51
N LEU A 24 12.18 7.50 -0.37
CA LEU A 24 12.73 8.86 -0.25
C LEU A 24 13.60 9.03 1.02
N PRO A 25 13.10 8.77 2.25
CA PRO A 25 13.93 8.84 3.44
C PRO A 25 15.05 7.80 3.42
N ALA A 26 14.83 6.59 2.87
CA ALA A 26 15.91 5.61 2.70
C ALA A 26 17.08 6.16 1.86
N LEU A 27 16.79 6.90 0.79
CA LEU A 27 17.80 7.52 -0.05
C LEU A 27 18.54 8.67 0.66
N VAL A 28 17.79 9.48 1.43
CA VAL A 28 18.35 10.58 2.23
C VAL A 28 19.24 10.04 3.36
N ASP A 29 18.83 8.96 4.02
CA ASP A 29 19.60 8.32 5.08
C ASP A 29 20.86 7.65 4.56
N ALA A 30 20.79 7.03 3.37
CA ALA A 30 21.95 6.50 2.69
C ALA A 30 22.96 7.59 2.32
N ALA A 31 22.50 8.75 1.84
CA ALA A 31 23.36 9.89 1.53
C ALA A 31 24.02 10.49 2.78
N SER A 32 23.30 10.51 3.89
CA SER A 32 23.78 11.01 5.18
C SER A 32 24.63 10.02 5.99
N HIS A 33 24.94 8.84 5.43
CA HIS A 33 25.70 7.75 6.07
C HIS A 33 25.06 7.25 7.39
N ASN A 34 23.74 7.43 7.55
CA ASN A 34 23.01 6.92 8.70
C ASN A 34 22.60 5.46 8.48
N PRO A 35 22.91 4.51 9.38
CA PRO A 35 22.60 3.09 9.20
C PRO A 35 21.10 2.76 9.11
N ASP A 36 20.23 3.72 9.44
CA ASP A 36 18.77 3.58 9.43
C ASP A 36 18.19 3.39 8.02
N TRP A 37 18.97 3.68 6.96
CA TRP A 37 18.57 3.41 5.57
C TRP A 37 18.15 1.95 5.34
N ILE A 38 18.75 1.00 6.07
CA ILE A 38 18.42 -0.43 6.01
C ILE A 38 17.02 -0.70 6.56
N VAL A 39 16.65 -0.03 7.66
CA VAL A 39 15.35 -0.19 8.30
C VAL A 39 14.25 0.36 7.38
N PHE A 40 14.47 1.56 6.81
CA PHE A 40 13.53 2.12 5.84
C PHE A 40 13.39 1.25 4.59
N LEU A 41 14.49 0.70 4.06
CA LEU A 41 14.45 -0.20 2.92
C LEU A 41 13.68 -1.50 3.24
N ALA A 42 13.93 -2.10 4.40
CA ALA A 42 13.25 -3.32 4.84
C ALA A 42 11.75 -3.10 5.05
N SER A 43 11.37 -1.99 5.69
CA SER A 43 9.97 -1.60 5.84
C SER A 43 9.30 -1.30 4.50
N ALA A 44 9.96 -0.54 3.62
CA ALA A 44 9.45 -0.22 2.28
C ALA A 44 9.18 -1.47 1.45
N THR A 45 10.13 -2.41 1.42
CA THR A 45 9.98 -3.67 0.68
C THR A 45 8.86 -4.54 1.24
N ALA A 46 8.75 -4.67 2.57
CA ALA A 46 7.64 -5.39 3.19
C ALA A 46 6.27 -4.76 2.87
N THR A 47 6.14 -3.44 2.99
CA THR A 47 4.89 -2.71 2.71
C THR A 47 4.51 -2.81 1.23
N ILE A 48 5.47 -2.65 0.31
CA ILE A 48 5.24 -2.80 -1.13
C ILE A 48 4.82 -4.23 -1.45
N PHE A 49 5.47 -5.23 -0.88
CA PHE A 49 5.13 -6.64 -1.11
C PHE A 49 3.67 -6.94 -0.72
N ILE A 50 3.27 -6.50 0.47
CA ILE A 50 1.89 -6.65 0.94
C ILE A 50 0.92 -5.89 0.02
N GLY A 51 1.22 -4.63 -0.33
CA GLY A 51 0.38 -3.83 -1.21
C GLY A 51 0.20 -4.45 -2.61
N ILE A 52 1.28 -4.92 -3.23
CA ILE A 52 1.22 -5.59 -4.55
C ILE A 52 0.42 -6.88 -4.46
N SER A 53 0.62 -7.69 -3.41
CA SER A 53 -0.14 -8.94 -3.24
C SER A 53 -1.65 -8.68 -3.15
N LEU A 54 -2.06 -7.63 -2.42
CA LEU A 54 -3.45 -7.22 -2.32
C LEU A 54 -4.03 -6.79 -3.67
N ILE A 55 -3.27 -6.03 -4.46
CA ILE A 55 -3.67 -5.62 -5.81
C ILE A 55 -3.87 -6.85 -6.71
N LEU A 56 -2.90 -7.78 -6.73
CA LEU A 56 -2.93 -8.95 -7.61
C LEU A 56 -4.08 -9.90 -7.27
N THR A 57 -4.31 -10.17 -5.98
CA THR A 57 -5.36 -11.09 -5.52
C THR A 57 -6.77 -10.52 -5.71
N ASN A 58 -6.93 -9.18 -5.68
CA ASN A 58 -8.24 -8.54 -5.72
C ASN A 58 -8.54 -7.82 -7.05
N ARG A 59 -7.72 -8.05 -8.08
CA ARG A 59 -7.92 -7.51 -9.43
C ARG A 59 -9.14 -8.14 -10.09
N SER A 60 -10.32 -7.55 -9.88
CA SER A 60 -11.58 -8.00 -10.48
C SER A 60 -12.26 -6.84 -11.22
N GLY A 61 -12.72 -7.10 -12.46
CA GLY A 61 -13.15 -6.11 -13.45
C GLY A 61 -14.55 -5.49 -13.26
N GLY A 62 -15.06 -5.38 -12.03
CA GLY A 62 -16.33 -4.74 -11.72
C GLY A 62 -16.13 -3.67 -10.64
N SER A 63 -15.84 -2.44 -11.05
CA SER A 63 -15.40 -1.37 -10.16
C SER A 63 -16.48 -0.29 -9.99
N GLU A 64 -17.62 -0.65 -9.43
CA GLU A 64 -18.52 0.34 -8.83
C GLU A 64 -18.34 0.30 -7.32
N ILE A 65 -17.72 1.36 -6.77
CA ILE A 65 -17.61 1.54 -5.33
C ILE A 65 -18.95 2.07 -4.82
N ASN A 66 -19.69 1.23 -4.12
CA ASN A 66 -20.89 1.61 -3.40
C ASN A 66 -20.52 2.45 -2.16
N VAL A 67 -21.42 3.33 -1.70
CA VAL A 67 -21.23 4.19 -0.52
C VAL A 67 -20.80 3.40 0.72
N ARG A 68 -21.34 2.18 0.92
CA ARG A 68 -20.95 1.32 2.06
C ARG A 68 -19.49 0.85 1.95
N GLN A 69 -19.02 0.56 0.75
CA GLN A 69 -17.64 0.14 0.50
C GLN A 69 -16.69 1.33 0.65
N ALA A 70 -17.09 2.53 0.21
CA ALA A 70 -16.30 3.76 0.42
C ALA A 70 -16.12 4.06 1.91
N PHE A 71 -17.18 3.94 2.71
CA PHE A 71 -17.10 4.17 4.16
C PHE A 71 -16.17 3.16 4.86
N LEU A 72 -16.28 1.88 4.49
CA LEU A 72 -15.37 0.85 4.98
C LEU A 72 -13.92 1.12 4.55
N LEU A 73 -13.71 1.51 3.30
CA LEU A 73 -12.40 1.85 2.76
C LEU A 73 -11.73 2.96 3.57
N THR A 74 -12.43 4.05 3.87
CA THR A 74 -11.87 5.15 4.70
C THR A 74 -11.58 4.72 6.14
N THR A 75 -12.34 3.76 6.69
CA THR A 75 -12.11 3.27 8.05
C THR A 75 -10.90 2.32 8.12
N LEU A 76 -10.60 1.63 7.02
CA LEU A 76 -9.52 0.65 6.90
C LEU A 76 -8.20 1.24 6.39
N SER A 77 -8.22 2.42 5.79
CA SER A 77 -7.04 3.16 5.29
C SER A 77 -6.38 3.96 6.39
#